data_AF-X8H3H1-F1
#
_entry.id   AF-X8H3H1-F1
#
_cell.length_a   1.000
_cell.length_b   1.000
_cell.length_c   1.000
_cell.angle_alpha   90.00
_cell.angle_beta   90.00
_cell.angle_gamma   90.00
#
_symmetry.space_group_name_H-M   'P 1'
#
loop_
_entity.id
_entity.type
_entity.pdbx_description
1 polymer ?
#
loop_
_entity_poly.entity_id
_entity_poly.type
_entity_poly.pdbx_seq_one_letter_code
_entity_poly.pdbx_strand_id
1 'polypeptide(L)' 'MLRRDNAQSWEVQYTLRKNVSKLNGAKPGFVIYVNQKSIVVEKVELEKI' A
#
# COMPACT_ATOMS: atom_id res chain seq x y z
N MET A 1 -11.64 -8.76 18.26
CA MET A 1 -10.74 -7.94 17.42
C MET A 1 -11.15 -8.19 15.97
N LEU A 2 -11.83 -7.23 15.30
CA LEU A 2 -12.24 -7.39 13.90
C LEU A 2 -10.98 -7.24 13.02
N ARG A 3 -10.69 -8.24 12.18
CA ARG A 3 -9.59 -8.17 11.21
C ARG A 3 -9.91 -7.07 10.20
N ARG A 4 -9.02 -6.08 10.05
CA ARG A 4 -9.15 -4.99 9.05
C ARG A 4 -9.14 -5.51 7.61
N ASP A 5 -8.77 -6.76 7.43
CA ASP A 5 -8.71 -7.48 6.17
C ASP A 5 -10.10 -7.63 5.51
N ASN A 6 -11.20 -7.38 6.25
CA ASN A 6 -12.57 -7.41 5.73
C ASN A 6 -13.18 -6.01 5.52
N ALA A 7 -12.37 -4.94 5.56
CA ALA A 7 -12.85 -3.61 5.18
C ALA A 7 -13.16 -3.58 3.68
N GLN A 8 -14.24 -2.92 3.28
CA GLN A 8 -14.67 -2.86 1.88
C GLN A 8 -13.85 -1.86 1.05
N SER A 9 -13.18 -0.92 1.74
CA SER A 9 -12.30 0.09 1.15
C SER A 9 -11.03 0.31 1.98
N TRP A 10 -9.95 0.70 1.31
CA TRP A 10 -8.65 1.01 1.92
C TRP A 10 -8.02 2.24 1.28
N GLU A 11 -7.31 3.04 2.08
CA GLU A 11 -6.43 4.09 1.55
C GLU A 11 -5.09 3.47 1.17
N VAL A 12 -4.69 3.66 -0.09
CA VAL A 12 -3.41 3.20 -0.63
C VAL A 12 -2.60 4.42 -1.06
N GLN A 13 -1.35 4.46 -0.61
CA GLN A 13 -0.41 5.49 -1.01
C GLN A 13 0.46 5.00 -2.17
N TYR A 14 0.72 5.88 -3.13
CA TYR A 14 1.58 5.58 -4.27
C TYR A 14 2.53 6.74 -4.57
N THR A 15 3.72 6.40 -5.06
CA THR A 15 4.75 7.34 -5.51
C THR A 15 5.62 6.66 -6.57
N LEU A 16 6.45 7.44 -7.26
CA LEU A 16 7.43 6.89 -8.20
C LEU A 16 8.51 6.12 -7.44
N ARG A 17 8.99 4.99 -7.99
CA ARG A 17 10.01 4.14 -7.36
C ARG A 17 11.28 4.90 -6.95
N LYS A 18 11.68 5.92 -7.71
CA LYS A 18 12.84 6.78 -7.40
C LYS A 18 12.70 7.57 -6.08
N ASN A 19 11.47 7.75 -5.59
CA ASN A 19 11.18 8.43 -4.33
C ASN A 19 11.16 7.47 -3.14
N VAL A 20 11.48 6.18 -3.35
CA VAL A 20 11.49 5.13 -2.33
C VAL A 20 12.93 4.75 -2.01
N SER A 21 13.25 4.73 -0.72
CA SER A 21 14.59 4.40 -0.21
C SER A 21 14.52 3.31 0.85
N LYS A 22 15.52 2.43 0.85
CA LYS A 22 15.76 1.46 1.93
C LYS A 22 16.91 1.96 2.79
N LEU A 23 16.68 2.12 4.08
CA LEU A 23 17.75 2.46 5.03
C LEU A 23 18.71 1.27 5.19
N ASN A 24 20.01 1.55 5.20
CA ASN A 24 21.03 0.53 5.41
C ASN A 24 20.83 -0.14 6.78
N GLY A 25 20.87 -1.47 6.81
CA GLY A 25 20.63 -2.26 8.03
C GLY A 25 19.15 -2.47 8.39
N ALA A 26 18.19 -1.90 7.66
CA ALA A 26 16.77 -2.14 7.91
C ALA A 26 16.33 -3.55 7.48
N LYS A 27 15.36 -4.12 8.22
CA LYS A 27 14.79 -5.45 7.93
C LYS A 27 14.17 -5.50 6.52
N PRO A 28 14.16 -6.68 5.86
CA PRO A 28 13.45 -6.86 4.60
C PRO A 28 11.99 -6.41 4.70
N GLY A 29 11.51 -5.69 3.69
CA GLY A 29 10.16 -5.11 3.67
C GLY A 29 10.03 -3.70 4.26
N PHE A 30 11.05 -3.19 4.99
CA PHE A 30 11.04 -1.81 5.47
C PHE A 30 11.56 -0.82 4.41
N VAL A 31 10.77 0.20 4.11
CA VAL A 31 11.09 1.27 3.16
C VAL A 31 10.56 2.61 3.69
N ILE A 32 11.23 3.69 3.31
CA ILE A 32 10.74 5.06 3.47
C ILE A 32 10.46 5.64 2.09
N TYR A 33 9.49 6.53 1.99
CA TYR A 33 9.15 7.16 0.72
C TYR A 33 8.64 8.58 0.92
N VAL A 34 8.75 9.38 -0.13
CA VAL A 34 8.35 10.79 -0.14
C VAL A 34 7.50 11.12 -1.36
N ASN A 35 6.85 12.30 -1.34
CA ASN A 35 6.03 12.81 -2.43
C ASN A 35 4.94 11.80 -2.86
N GLN A 36 4.32 11.16 -1.87
CA GLN A 36 3.22 10.23 -2.08
C GLN A 36 1.92 10.96 -2.33
N LYS A 37 1.03 10.30 -3.07
CA LYS A 37 -0.39 10.63 -3.16
C LYS A 37 -1.20 9.49 -2.56
N SER A 38 -2.42 9.80 -2.13
CA SER A 38 -3.36 8.81 -1.59
C SER A 38 -4.53 8.60 -2.54
N ILE A 39 -4.99 7.36 -2.64
CA ILE A 39 -6.25 6.98 -3.28
C ILE A 39 -7.02 6.04 -2.35
N VAL A 40 -8.35 6.08 -2.42
CA VAL A 40 -9.21 5.07 -1.79
C VAL A 40 -9.52 4.01 -2.83
N VAL A 41 -9.27 2.75 -2.49
CA VAL A 41 -9.57 1.59 -3.34
C VAL A 41 -10.65 0.74 -2.69
N GLU A 42 -11.52 0.16 -3.48
CA GLU A 42 -12.58 -0.74 -3.02
C GLU A 42 -12.34 -2.14 -3.55
N LYS A 43 -12.72 -3.15 -2.77
CA LYS A 43 -12.65 -4.54 -3.22
C LYS A 43 -13.75 -4.80 -4.25
N VAL A 44 -13.37 -5.07 -5.49
CA VAL A 44 -14.27 -5.54 -6.54
C VAL A 44 -13.97 -7.01 -6.80
N GLU A 45 -14.96 -7.89 -6.66
CA GLU A 45 -14.84 -9.29 -7.06
C GLU A 45 -15.10 -9.38 -8.57
N LEU A 46 -14.06 -9.73 -9.34
CA LEU A 46 -14.22 -9.99 -10.76
C LEU A 46 -14.76 -11.41 -10.92
N GLU A 47 -15.91 -11.55 -11.59
CA GLU A 47 -16.40 -12.86 -12.00
C GLU A 47 -15.37 -13.50 -12.94
N LYS A 48 -15.01 -14.75 -12.67
CA LYS A 48 -14.07 -15.50 -13.50
C LYS A 48 -14.69 -15.66 -14.89
N ILE A 49 -14.00 -15.16 -15.90
CA ILE A 49 -14.25 -15.47 -17.32
C ILE A 49 -13.89 -16.94 -17.58
#